data_AF-A0A3Q8RNM7-F1
#
_entry.id   AF-A0A3Q8RNM7-F1
#
_cell.length_a   1.000
_cell.length_b   1.000
_cell.length_c   1.000
_cell.angle_alpha   90.00
_cell.angle_beta   90.00
_cell.angle_gamma   90.00
#
_symmetry.space_group_name_H-M   'P 1'
#
loop_
_entity.id
_entity.type
_entity.pdbx_description
1 polymer ?
#
loop_
_entity_poly.entity_id
_entity_poly.type
_entity_poly.pdbx_seq_one_letter_code
_entity_poly.pdbx_strand_id
1 'polypeptide(L)'
;MKINMKKKTILLTICLLAFITIGHSQSNDTIRGKIISSITRKKPVGEIVISEKGSTDFIKADSLGYFKFITKNKKSEYHLVIIAGDYDVQEFVFKSKWLNYKRPKHIVVNAKCKLNKKKASSDWKTGKAKLYLMGGIAPIATTKKDKRFERKYGVEYYDFGCEARLPECLIDYNTRIFKTLDLKFGRKWRKTVRKDVIGYQ
;
A
#
# COMPACT_ATOMS: atom_id res chain seq x y z
N MET A 1 8.28 53.37 -83.44
CA MET A 1 8.70 52.08 -82.87
C MET A 1 8.50 52.13 -81.36
N LYS A 2 7.50 51.43 -80.82
CA LYS A 2 7.23 51.30 -79.37
C LYS A 2 8.32 50.45 -78.72
N ILE A 3 8.67 50.76 -77.46
CA ILE A 3 9.05 49.89 -76.32
C ILE A 3 9.87 50.77 -75.36
N ASN A 4 9.77 50.76 -74.03
CA ASN A 4 8.73 50.43 -73.04
C ASN A 4 9.38 50.86 -71.70
N MET A 5 8.78 51.80 -70.97
CA MET A 5 9.26 52.20 -69.63
C MET A 5 9.02 51.06 -68.63
N LYS A 6 10.04 50.63 -67.88
CA LYS A 6 9.80 49.98 -66.58
C LYS A 6 10.81 50.42 -65.51
N LYS A 7 10.28 51.23 -64.58
CA LYS A 7 10.77 51.45 -63.22
C LYS A 7 11.14 50.10 -62.58
N LYS A 8 12.34 49.95 -62.04
CA LYS A 8 12.65 48.88 -61.09
C LYS A 8 12.65 49.47 -59.68
N THR A 9 11.50 49.34 -59.05
CA THR A 9 11.27 49.55 -57.63
C THR A 9 11.98 48.46 -56.85
N ILE A 10 12.65 48.88 -55.77
CA ILE A 10 13.27 48.07 -54.73
C ILE A 10 12.26 47.05 -54.18
N LEU A 11 12.65 45.78 -54.10
CA LEU A 11 11.98 44.81 -53.23
C LEU A 11 13.06 44.06 -52.43
N LEU A 12 13.26 44.52 -51.20
CA LEU A 12 14.15 43.95 -50.20
C LEU A 12 13.42 42.73 -49.60
N THR A 13 13.75 41.52 -50.05
CA THR A 13 13.17 40.29 -49.50
C THR A 13 13.88 39.93 -48.20
N ILE A 14 13.35 40.39 -47.07
CA ILE A 14 13.79 39.98 -45.73
C ILE A 14 13.31 38.53 -45.52
N CYS A 15 14.24 37.58 -45.58
CA CYS A 15 14.00 36.19 -45.24
C CYS A 15 13.96 36.06 -43.70
N LEU A 16 12.78 36.29 -43.11
CA LEU A 16 12.50 36.01 -41.70
C LEU A 16 12.42 34.49 -41.52
N LEU A 17 13.58 33.85 -41.29
CA LEU A 17 13.65 32.52 -40.71
C LEU A 17 13.15 32.60 -39.27
N ALA A 18 11.83 32.55 -39.10
CA ALA A 18 11.22 32.25 -37.82
C ALA A 18 11.66 30.83 -37.44
N PHE A 19 12.67 30.73 -36.59
CA PHE A 19 12.92 29.54 -35.79
C PHE A 19 11.68 29.32 -34.90
N ILE A 20 10.67 28.63 -35.45
CA ILE A 20 9.62 28.02 -34.63
C ILE A 20 10.32 26.89 -33.90
N THR A 21 10.94 27.21 -32.76
CA THR A 21 11.20 26.20 -31.75
C THR A 21 9.83 25.71 -31.32
N ILE A 22 9.34 24.64 -31.94
CA ILE A 22 8.24 23.87 -31.39
C ILE A 22 8.78 23.33 -30.07
N GLY A 23 8.61 24.11 -29.01
CA GLY A 23 8.77 23.61 -27.66
C GLY A 23 7.80 22.44 -27.56
N HIS A 24 8.33 21.22 -27.62
CA HIS A 24 7.55 20.04 -27.28
C HIS A 24 7.09 20.25 -25.85
N SER A 25 5.86 20.71 -25.67
CA SER A 25 5.20 20.72 -24.38
C SER A 25 5.14 19.27 -23.94
N GLN A 26 6.06 18.87 -23.06
CA GLN A 26 6.02 17.56 -22.43
C GLN A 26 4.75 17.53 -21.60
N SER A 27 3.70 16.94 -22.17
CA SER A 27 2.43 16.80 -21.49
C SER A 27 2.59 15.69 -20.45
N ASN A 28 2.54 16.06 -19.18
CA ASN A 28 2.58 15.11 -18.08
C ASN A 28 1.24 14.39 -17.94
N ASP A 29 1.26 13.08 -17.75
CA ASP A 29 0.05 12.33 -17.42
C ASP A 29 -0.13 12.28 -15.89
N THR A 30 -1.38 12.16 -15.43
CA THR A 30 -1.67 11.93 -14.01
C THR A 30 -2.20 10.53 -13.79
N ILE A 31 -1.37 9.67 -13.18
CA ILE A 31 -1.78 8.35 -12.71
C ILE A 31 -2.58 8.51 -11.43
N ARG A 32 -3.81 7.95 -11.43
CA ARG A 32 -4.69 7.91 -10.26
C ARG A 32 -4.86 6.47 -9.80
N GLY A 33 -4.57 6.20 -8.55
CA GLY A 33 -4.73 4.86 -8.00
C GLY A 33 -5.15 4.83 -6.54
N LYS A 34 -5.42 3.61 -6.06
CA LYS A 34 -5.69 3.28 -4.67
C LYS A 34 -4.94 2.02 -4.29
N ILE A 35 -4.13 2.09 -3.25
CA ILE A 35 -3.42 0.92 -2.72
C ILE A 35 -4.29 0.23 -1.66
N ILE A 36 -4.49 -1.08 -1.82
CA ILE A 36 -5.28 -1.91 -0.89
C ILE A 36 -4.53 -3.18 -0.48
N SER A 37 -4.71 -3.59 0.77
CA SER A 37 -4.18 -4.84 1.33
C SER A 37 -4.86 -6.06 0.72
N SER A 38 -4.09 -7.11 0.41
CA SER A 38 -4.64 -8.43 0.07
C SER A 38 -5.35 -9.11 1.25
N ILE A 39 -5.07 -8.70 2.49
CA ILE A 39 -5.62 -9.29 3.73
C ILE A 39 -6.98 -8.66 4.04
N THR A 40 -7.02 -7.33 4.17
CA THR A 40 -8.20 -6.60 4.68
C THR A 40 -9.04 -5.96 3.59
N ARG A 41 -8.52 -5.88 2.35
CA ARG A 41 -9.09 -5.10 1.23
C ARG A 41 -9.29 -3.61 1.53
N LYS A 42 -8.68 -3.12 2.61
CA LYS A 42 -8.61 -1.70 3.02
C LYS A 42 -7.20 -1.17 2.75
N LYS A 43 -6.95 0.11 3.08
CA LYS A 43 -5.60 0.67 3.06
C LYS A 43 -4.68 -0.20 3.94
N PRO A 44 -3.50 -0.63 3.45
CA PRO A 44 -2.48 -1.26 4.27
C PRO A 44 -2.13 -0.44 5.51
N VAL A 45 -1.81 -1.13 6.61
CA VAL A 45 -1.31 -0.45 7.80
C VAL A 45 0.09 0.12 7.52
N GLY A 46 0.29 1.39 7.82
CA GLY A 46 1.54 2.11 7.61
C GLY A 46 1.46 3.22 6.56
N GLU A 47 2.61 3.82 6.30
CA GLU A 47 2.81 4.77 5.21
C GLU A 47 2.89 4.04 3.86
N ILE A 48 2.38 4.68 2.81
CA ILE A 48 2.38 4.15 1.46
C ILE A 48 3.11 5.15 0.57
N VAL A 49 4.24 4.71 0.04
CA VAL A 49 5.10 5.49 -0.85
C VAL A 49 5.07 4.84 -2.24
N ILE A 50 4.90 5.68 -3.26
CA ILE A 50 4.88 5.28 -4.66
C ILE A 50 5.94 6.08 -5.40
N SER A 51 6.77 5.39 -6.18
CA SER A 51 7.73 5.99 -7.11
C SER A 51 7.66 5.28 -8.46
N GLU A 52 8.19 5.90 -9.50
CA GLU A 52 8.49 5.19 -10.74
C GLU A 52 9.86 4.50 -10.61
N LYS A 53 9.99 3.28 -11.11
CA LYS A 53 11.25 2.52 -11.06
C LYS A 53 12.41 3.32 -11.67
N GLY A 54 13.49 3.46 -10.89
CA GLY A 54 14.67 4.25 -11.27
C GLY A 54 14.56 5.75 -10.98
N SER A 55 13.43 6.22 -10.44
CA SER A 55 13.26 7.61 -9.98
C SER A 55 13.58 7.73 -8.50
N THR A 56 14.15 8.88 -8.10
CA THR A 56 14.26 9.29 -6.69
C THR A 56 13.01 10.02 -6.21
N ASP A 57 12.20 10.57 -7.11
CA ASP A 57 10.94 11.22 -6.77
C ASP A 57 9.90 10.20 -6.34
N PHE A 58 9.20 10.52 -5.26
CA PHE A 58 8.13 9.71 -4.72
C PHE A 58 6.96 10.58 -4.27
N ILE A 59 5.80 9.95 -4.18
CA ILE A 59 4.60 10.54 -3.58
C ILE A 59 4.07 9.62 -2.49
N LYS A 60 3.31 10.20 -1.57
CA LYS A 60 2.64 9.47 -0.50
C LYS A 60 1.15 9.33 -0.82
N ALA A 61 0.59 8.16 -0.58
CA ALA A 61 -0.85 7.99 -0.63
C ALA A 61 -1.53 8.65 0.59
N ASP A 62 -2.79 9.04 0.45
CA ASP A 62 -3.58 9.63 1.52
C ASP A 62 -3.99 8.60 2.61
N SER A 63 -4.74 9.07 3.61
CA SER A 63 -5.23 8.25 4.73
C SER A 63 -6.17 7.11 4.31
N LEU A 64 -6.73 7.17 3.10
CA LEU A 64 -7.60 6.16 2.51
C LEU A 64 -6.87 5.30 1.46
N GLY A 65 -5.58 5.56 1.22
CA GLY A 65 -4.72 4.86 0.29
C GLY A 65 -4.81 5.34 -1.17
N TYR A 66 -5.49 6.46 -1.44
CA TYR A 66 -5.52 7.05 -2.78
C TYR A 66 -4.26 7.85 -3.07
N PHE A 67 -3.86 7.88 -4.33
CA PHE A 67 -2.71 8.64 -4.77
C PHE A 67 -2.90 9.26 -6.15
N LYS A 68 -2.15 10.34 -6.38
CA LYS A 68 -1.98 11.00 -7.68
C LYS A 68 -0.48 11.11 -7.96
N PHE A 69 -0.03 10.55 -9.07
CA PHE A 69 1.36 10.56 -9.49
C PHE A 69 1.45 11.25 -10.86
N ILE A 70 2.17 12.36 -10.93
CA ILE A 70 2.38 13.11 -12.17
C ILE A 70 3.61 12.52 -12.86
N THR A 71 3.45 12.05 -14.08
CA THR A 71 4.53 11.42 -14.85
C THR A 71 5.42 12.49 -15.47
N LYS A 72 6.73 12.23 -15.55
CA LYS A 72 7.68 13.15 -16.22
C LYS A 72 7.55 13.11 -17.74
N ASN A 73 7.25 11.93 -18.28
CA ASN A 73 7.17 11.66 -19.71
C ASN A 73 6.01 10.72 -19.97
N LYS A 74 5.38 10.86 -21.14
CA LYS A 74 4.40 9.88 -21.63
C LYS A 74 5.08 8.56 -21.95
N LYS A 75 4.51 7.47 -21.46
CA LYS A 75 4.98 6.10 -21.71
C LYS A 75 3.80 5.18 -22.01
N SER A 76 4.05 4.09 -22.73
CA SER A 76 3.03 3.05 -22.94
C SER A 76 2.66 2.35 -21.63
N GLU A 77 3.63 2.16 -20.75
CA GLU A 77 3.50 1.57 -19.42
C GLU A 77 4.42 2.27 -18.42
N TYR A 78 4.00 2.30 -17.16
CA TYR A 78 4.73 2.90 -16.04
C TYR A 78 4.99 1.83 -14.98
N HIS A 79 6.25 1.65 -14.60
CA HIS A 79 6.65 0.66 -13.60
C HIS A 79 6.66 1.33 -12.23
N LEU A 80 5.57 1.17 -11.48
CA LEU A 80 5.40 1.78 -10.16
C LEU A 80 6.02 0.88 -9.09
N VAL A 81 6.93 1.41 -8.31
CA VAL A 81 7.46 0.77 -7.09
C VAL A 81 6.63 1.24 -5.90
N ILE A 82 6.09 0.29 -5.16
CA ILE A 82 5.17 0.52 -4.05
C ILE A 82 5.81 -0.03 -2.78
N ILE A 83 5.96 0.86 -1.81
CA ILE A 83 6.35 0.55 -0.43
C ILE A 83 5.13 0.84 0.44
N ALA A 84 4.66 -0.14 1.21
CA ALA A 84 3.43 0.00 2.00
C ALA A 84 3.63 -0.64 3.37
N GLY A 85 3.99 0.16 4.38
CA GLY A 85 4.31 -0.34 5.72
C GLY A 85 5.30 -1.50 5.70
N ASP A 86 4.95 -2.60 6.36
CA ASP A 86 5.81 -3.79 6.48
C ASP A 86 5.74 -4.77 5.29
N TYR A 87 4.97 -4.45 4.26
CA TYR A 87 4.85 -5.30 3.07
C TYR A 87 6.17 -5.33 2.31
N ASP A 88 6.44 -6.47 1.65
CA ASP A 88 7.51 -6.55 0.69
C ASP A 88 7.30 -5.49 -0.41
N VAL A 89 8.39 -4.87 -0.86
CA VAL A 89 8.40 -3.92 -1.97
C VAL A 89 7.80 -4.60 -3.20
N GLN A 90 6.87 -3.91 -3.85
CA GLN A 90 6.12 -4.45 -4.98
C GLN A 90 6.24 -3.55 -6.19
N GLU A 91 6.47 -4.16 -7.34
CA GLU A 91 6.41 -3.49 -8.63
C GLU A 91 5.04 -3.73 -9.26
N PHE A 92 4.43 -2.67 -9.78
CA PHE A 92 3.17 -2.72 -10.50
C PHE A 92 3.29 -2.03 -11.84
N VAL A 93 2.94 -2.75 -12.92
CA VAL A 93 2.93 -2.21 -14.27
C VAL A 93 1.60 -1.50 -14.54
N PHE A 94 1.63 -0.17 -14.54
CA PHE A 94 0.49 0.68 -14.89
C PHE A 94 0.43 0.92 -16.39
N LYS A 95 -0.62 0.42 -17.05
CA LYS A 95 -0.81 0.62 -18.50
C LYS A 95 -1.41 1.99 -18.78
N SER A 96 -0.82 2.75 -19.71
CA SER A 96 -1.27 4.09 -20.12
C SER A 96 -2.76 4.16 -20.47
N LYS A 97 -3.33 3.10 -21.07
CA LYS A 97 -4.77 3.01 -21.35
C LYS A 97 -5.67 3.22 -20.11
N TRP A 98 -5.16 2.96 -18.91
CA TRP A 98 -5.89 3.17 -17.65
C TRP A 98 -5.96 4.64 -17.23
N LEU A 99 -5.17 5.54 -17.82
CA LEU A 99 -5.27 6.98 -17.58
C LEU A 99 -6.65 7.52 -17.96
N ASN A 100 -7.23 6.97 -19.02
CA ASN A 100 -8.53 7.36 -19.56
C ASN A 100 -9.72 6.86 -18.71
N TYR A 101 -9.46 6.04 -17.68
CA TYR A 101 -10.54 5.47 -16.88
C TYR A 101 -11.05 6.51 -15.88
N LYS A 102 -12.39 6.59 -15.73
CA LYS A 102 -13.02 7.54 -14.78
C LYS A 102 -12.63 7.27 -13.33
N ARG A 103 -12.47 5.98 -12.96
CA ARG A 103 -12.15 5.55 -11.59
C ARG A 103 -10.66 5.29 -11.42
N PRO A 104 -10.08 5.62 -10.25
CA PRO A 104 -8.71 5.26 -9.91
C PRO A 104 -8.46 3.75 -10.01
N LYS A 105 -7.27 3.37 -10.45
CA LYS A 105 -6.88 1.97 -10.48
C LYS A 105 -6.64 1.44 -9.06
N HIS A 106 -7.37 0.42 -8.66
CA HIS A 106 -7.04 -0.30 -7.43
C HIS A 106 -5.84 -1.21 -7.66
N ILE A 107 -4.83 -1.10 -6.81
CA ILE A 107 -3.62 -1.91 -6.81
C ILE A 107 -3.56 -2.66 -5.50
N VAL A 108 -3.50 -3.98 -5.58
CA VAL A 108 -3.45 -4.84 -4.40
C VAL A 108 -1.99 -5.09 -4.06
N VAL A 109 -1.57 -4.73 -2.85
CA VAL A 109 -0.30 -5.18 -2.28
C VAL A 109 -0.51 -6.52 -1.60
N ASN A 110 0.27 -7.52 -2.03
CA ASN A 110 0.18 -8.88 -1.56
C ASN A 110 1.04 -9.07 -0.31
N ALA A 111 0.43 -9.62 0.74
CA ALA A 111 1.12 -9.97 1.96
C ALA A 111 1.51 -11.45 1.97
N LYS A 112 2.71 -11.76 2.48
CA LYS A 112 3.16 -13.14 2.75
C LYS A 112 2.88 -13.50 4.22
N CYS A 113 1.60 -13.75 4.53
CA CYS A 113 1.19 -14.10 5.89
C CYS A 113 1.44 -15.58 6.21
N LYS A 114 2.39 -15.87 7.11
CA LYS A 114 2.48 -17.19 7.77
C LYS A 114 1.37 -17.38 8.81
N LEU A 115 0.96 -16.29 9.46
CA LEU A 115 -0.13 -16.25 10.45
C LEU A 115 -1.39 -15.70 9.80
N ASN A 116 -2.47 -16.48 9.80
CA ASN A 116 -3.75 -16.12 9.19
C ASN A 116 -4.89 -16.94 9.81
N LYS A 117 -6.14 -16.65 9.42
CA LYS A 117 -7.35 -17.41 9.85
C LYS A 117 -7.25 -18.93 9.69
N LYS A 118 -6.64 -19.43 8.61
CA LYS A 118 -6.50 -20.88 8.37
C LYS A 118 -5.54 -21.49 9.39
N LYS A 119 -4.38 -20.86 9.59
CA LYS A 119 -3.40 -21.28 10.59
C LYS A 119 -3.96 -21.20 12.01
N ALA A 120 -4.68 -20.14 12.36
CA ALA A 120 -5.38 -20.01 13.65
C ALA A 120 -6.35 -21.17 13.91
N SER A 121 -7.14 -21.54 12.90
CA SER A 121 -8.08 -22.66 13.01
C SER A 121 -7.37 -24.00 13.20
N SER A 122 -6.22 -24.20 12.55
CA SER A 122 -5.40 -25.40 12.70
C SER A 122 -4.71 -25.46 14.07
N ASP A 123 -4.15 -24.35 14.53
CA ASP A 123 -3.49 -24.26 15.85
C ASP A 123 -4.48 -24.50 16.98
N TRP A 124 -5.69 -23.94 16.86
CA TRP A 124 -6.76 -24.22 17.81
C TRP A 124 -7.08 -25.72 17.92
N LYS A 125 -7.25 -26.40 16.78
CA LYS A 125 -7.56 -27.83 16.74
C LYS A 125 -6.44 -28.70 17.33
N THR A 126 -5.19 -28.24 17.23
CA THR A 126 -4.01 -28.98 17.68
C THR A 126 -3.49 -28.55 19.05
N GLY A 127 -4.22 -27.69 19.77
CA GLY A 127 -3.83 -27.20 21.09
C GLY A 127 -2.61 -26.27 21.09
N LYS A 128 -2.28 -25.67 19.94
CA LYS A 128 -1.13 -24.77 19.75
C LYS A 128 -1.54 -23.31 19.51
N ALA A 129 -2.79 -22.96 19.82
CA ALA A 129 -3.33 -21.63 19.60
C ALA A 129 -2.58 -20.58 20.41
N LYS A 130 -2.31 -19.46 19.77
CA LYS A 130 -1.64 -18.31 20.40
C LYS A 130 -2.52 -17.07 20.40
N LEU A 131 -2.22 -16.15 21.30
CA LEU A 131 -2.65 -14.76 21.23
C LEU A 131 -1.40 -13.90 21.03
N TYR A 132 -1.27 -13.33 19.84
CA TYR A 132 -0.08 -12.58 19.46
C TYR A 132 -0.12 -11.14 19.97
N LEU A 133 1.04 -10.61 20.35
CA LEU A 133 1.24 -9.25 20.83
C LEU A 133 2.37 -8.56 20.05
N MET A 134 2.35 -7.24 20.04
CA MET A 134 3.42 -6.38 19.52
C MET A 134 3.94 -5.50 20.66
N GLY A 135 4.77 -6.07 21.54
CA GLY A 135 5.25 -5.40 22.75
C GLY A 135 6.25 -4.26 22.53
N GLY A 136 6.83 -4.15 21.32
CA GLY A 136 7.82 -3.13 21.00
C GLY A 136 9.14 -3.33 21.74
N ILE A 137 9.82 -2.24 22.09
CA ILE A 137 11.16 -2.25 22.70
C ILE A 137 11.12 -2.74 24.16
N ALA A 138 10.00 -2.54 24.86
CA ALA A 138 9.83 -2.91 26.27
C ALA A 138 8.57 -3.77 26.46
N PRO A 139 8.61 -5.07 26.10
CA PRO A 139 7.46 -5.95 26.18
C PRO A 139 7.01 -6.16 27.64
N ILE A 140 5.70 -6.29 27.85
CA ILE A 140 5.13 -6.52 29.18
C ILE A 140 5.35 -7.99 29.58
N ALA A 141 6.04 -8.18 30.71
CA ALA A 141 6.37 -9.50 31.25
C ALA A 141 5.12 -10.33 31.57
N THR A 142 5.18 -11.63 31.26
CA THR A 142 4.11 -12.59 31.54
C THR A 142 3.91 -12.77 33.05
N THR A 143 2.69 -12.49 33.53
CA THR A 143 2.33 -12.58 34.94
C THR A 143 1.76 -13.95 35.33
N LYS A 144 1.60 -14.21 36.63
CA LYS A 144 0.84 -15.39 37.13
C LYS A 144 -0.62 -15.39 36.66
N LYS A 145 -1.23 -14.22 36.45
CA LYS A 145 -2.60 -14.08 35.94
C LYS A 145 -2.68 -14.53 34.48
N ASP A 146 -1.67 -14.19 33.69
CA ASP A 146 -1.58 -14.57 32.29
C ASP A 146 -1.45 -16.09 32.14
N LYS A 147 -0.55 -16.72 32.91
CA LYS A 147 -0.43 -18.19 32.93
C LYS A 147 -1.71 -18.91 33.33
N ARG A 148 -2.52 -18.31 34.23
CA ARG A 148 -3.85 -18.86 34.58
C ARG A 148 -4.83 -18.71 33.43
N PHE A 149 -4.82 -17.59 32.71
CA PHE A 149 -5.64 -17.36 31.53
C PHE A 149 -5.30 -18.39 30.44
N GLU A 150 -4.02 -18.56 30.14
CA GLU A 150 -3.50 -19.49 29.13
C GLU A 150 -4.00 -20.91 29.36
N ARG A 151 -3.80 -21.44 30.57
CA ARG A 151 -4.30 -22.78 30.96
C ARG A 151 -5.82 -22.89 30.89
N LYS A 152 -6.54 -21.87 31.35
CA LYS A 152 -8.01 -21.88 31.39
C LYS A 152 -8.63 -21.94 30.00
N TYR A 153 -8.03 -21.27 29.01
CA TYR A 153 -8.60 -21.13 27.68
C TYR A 153 -7.86 -21.91 26.58
N GLY A 154 -6.76 -22.59 26.92
CA GLY A 154 -5.98 -23.41 25.97
C GLY A 154 -5.30 -22.57 24.89
N VAL A 155 -4.75 -21.42 25.29
CA VAL A 155 -4.00 -20.52 24.40
C VAL A 155 -2.72 -20.08 25.08
N GLU A 156 -1.72 -19.65 24.32
CA GLU A 156 -0.48 -19.06 24.85
C GLU A 156 -0.29 -17.63 24.35
N TYR A 157 0.18 -16.73 25.20
CA TYR A 157 0.63 -15.42 24.74
C TYR A 157 1.99 -15.54 24.05
N TYR A 158 2.13 -14.86 22.92
CA TYR A 158 3.40 -14.76 22.23
C TYR A 158 3.66 -13.33 21.80
N ASP A 159 4.63 -12.73 22.45
CA ASP A 159 5.06 -11.36 22.19
C ASP A 159 6.24 -11.38 21.21
N PHE A 160 6.07 -10.70 20.08
CA PHE A 160 7.12 -10.53 19.08
C PHE A 160 8.10 -9.40 19.43
N GLY A 161 7.85 -8.62 20.50
CA GLY A 161 8.63 -7.44 20.82
C GLY A 161 8.62 -6.44 19.65
N CYS A 162 9.81 -5.99 19.24
CA CYS A 162 10.00 -5.11 18.08
C CYS A 162 10.17 -5.85 16.74
N GLU A 163 10.14 -7.18 16.73
CA GLU A 163 10.32 -7.99 15.51
C GLU A 163 9.01 -8.27 14.77
N ALA A 164 7.89 -7.83 15.32
CA ALA A 164 6.58 -8.01 14.71
C ALA A 164 6.51 -7.30 13.35
N ARG A 165 6.20 -8.05 12.30
CA ARG A 165 5.94 -7.52 10.96
C ARG A 165 4.52 -7.84 10.50
N LEU A 166 3.95 -6.97 9.68
CA LEU A 166 2.63 -7.16 9.06
C LEU A 166 1.53 -7.35 10.11
N PRO A 167 1.20 -6.30 10.89
CA PRO A 167 0.18 -6.36 11.95
C PRO A 167 -1.18 -6.90 11.46
N GLU A 168 -1.55 -6.66 10.21
CA GLU A 168 -2.79 -7.18 9.61
C GLU A 168 -2.85 -8.72 9.62
N CYS A 169 -1.73 -9.42 9.43
CA CYS A 169 -1.68 -10.89 9.52
C CYS A 169 -1.96 -11.37 10.95
N LEU A 170 -1.36 -10.70 11.94
CA LEU A 170 -1.55 -11.03 13.36
C LEU A 170 -2.99 -10.77 13.80
N ILE A 171 -3.58 -9.64 13.37
CA ILE A 171 -4.99 -9.31 13.62
C ILE A 171 -5.90 -10.35 12.99
N ASP A 172 -5.63 -10.78 11.75
CA ASP A 172 -6.43 -11.80 11.06
C ASP A 172 -6.42 -13.14 11.82
N TYR A 173 -5.24 -13.56 12.30
CA TYR A 173 -5.08 -14.74 13.15
C TYR A 173 -5.82 -14.58 14.50
N ASN A 174 -5.52 -13.54 15.27
CA ASN A 174 -6.07 -13.33 16.61
C ASN A 174 -7.59 -13.19 16.55
N THR A 175 -8.13 -12.48 15.55
CA THR A 175 -9.58 -12.36 15.35
C THR A 175 -10.25 -13.73 15.19
N ARG A 176 -9.59 -14.68 14.52
CA ARG A 176 -10.11 -16.05 14.42
C ARG A 176 -10.08 -16.75 15.77
N ILE A 177 -9.02 -16.62 16.55
CA ILE A 177 -8.95 -17.18 17.91
C ILE A 177 -10.01 -16.56 18.82
N PHE A 178 -10.20 -15.25 18.79
CA PHE A 178 -11.24 -14.56 19.56
C PHE A 178 -12.64 -15.08 19.26
N LYS A 179 -12.97 -15.27 17.97
CA LYS A 179 -14.24 -15.88 17.56
C LYS A 179 -14.39 -17.28 18.13
N THR A 180 -13.32 -18.08 18.13
CA THR A 180 -13.35 -19.43 18.70
C THR A 180 -13.52 -19.42 20.22
N LEU A 181 -12.85 -18.51 20.93
CA LEU A 181 -13.02 -18.33 22.38
C LEU A 181 -14.43 -17.85 22.72
N ASP A 182 -14.98 -16.90 21.96
CA ASP A 182 -16.35 -16.43 22.12
C ASP A 182 -17.37 -17.57 21.93
N LEU A 183 -17.16 -18.43 20.93
CA LEU A 183 -18.03 -19.57 20.67
C LEU A 183 -17.95 -20.65 21.76
N LYS A 184 -16.75 -20.95 22.27
CA LYS A 184 -16.55 -22.04 23.25
C LYS A 184 -16.83 -21.63 24.70
N PHE A 185 -16.52 -20.39 25.07
CA PHE A 185 -16.52 -19.94 26.46
C PHE A 185 -17.42 -18.72 26.71
N GLY A 186 -18.15 -18.26 25.69
CA GLY A 186 -18.86 -16.98 25.71
C GLY A 186 -17.90 -15.80 25.78
N ARG A 187 -18.40 -14.61 26.10
CA ARG A 187 -17.58 -13.37 26.10
C ARG A 187 -16.86 -13.07 27.43
N LYS A 188 -17.01 -13.91 28.46
CA LYS A 188 -16.44 -13.64 29.80
C LYS A 188 -14.91 -13.55 29.79
N TRP A 189 -14.23 -14.32 28.92
CA TRP A 189 -12.76 -14.32 28.80
C TRP A 189 -12.18 -12.95 28.43
N ARG A 190 -12.93 -12.12 27.69
CA ARG A 190 -12.53 -10.77 27.28
C ARG A 190 -12.26 -9.83 28.46
N LYS A 191 -12.85 -10.07 29.63
CA LYS A 191 -12.58 -9.30 30.85
C LYS A 191 -11.21 -9.61 31.44
N THR A 192 -10.65 -10.79 31.13
CA THR A 192 -9.43 -11.30 31.76
C THR A 192 -8.24 -11.38 30.82
N VAL A 193 -8.46 -11.33 29.51
CA VAL A 193 -7.37 -11.29 28.51
C VAL A 193 -6.54 -10.02 28.65
N ARG A 194 -5.26 -10.13 28.31
CA ARG A 194 -4.35 -9.00 28.09
C ARG A 194 -4.93 -8.03 27.06
N LYS A 195 -4.88 -6.73 27.37
CA LYS A 195 -5.50 -5.67 26.54
C LYS A 195 -4.61 -5.25 25.37
N ASP A 196 -3.32 -5.56 25.46
CA ASP A 196 -2.30 -5.33 24.45
C ASP A 196 -2.20 -6.47 23.41
N VAL A 197 -3.10 -7.47 23.46
CA VAL A 197 -3.22 -8.45 22.37
C VAL A 197 -3.67 -7.73 21.11
N ILE A 198 -2.92 -7.90 20.01
CA ILE A 198 -3.21 -7.16 18.79
C ILE A 198 -4.58 -7.54 18.21
N GLY A 199 -5.34 -6.52 17.80
CA GLY A 199 -6.70 -6.67 17.30
C GLY A 199 -7.76 -6.85 18.37
N TYR A 200 -7.40 -6.74 19.66
CA TYR A 200 -8.38 -6.73 20.75
C TYR A 200 -9.27 -5.49 20.65
N GLN A 201 -10.59 -5.73 20.69
CA GLN A 201 -11.67 -4.74 20.64
C GLN A 201 -12.76 -5.15 21.64
#